data_AF-A0A366HRL3-F1
#
_entry.id   AF-A0A366HRL3-F1
#
_cell.length_a   1.000
_cell.length_b   1.000
_cell.length_c   1.000
_cell.angle_alpha   90.00
_cell.angle_beta   90.00
_cell.angle_gamma   90.00
#
_symmetry.space_group_name_H-M   'P 1'
#
loop_
_entity.id
_entity.type
_entity.pdbx_description
1 polymer ?
#
loop_
_entity_poly.entity_id
_entity_poly.type
_entity_poly.pdbx_seq_one_letter_code
_entity_poly.pdbx_strand_id
1 'polypeptide(L)'
;MNLSSILVVFLLVAAGLVYVFQQKPESKETSKPKKTVVKKVAEDELPPLPVPSPALPEPAPEPVVAAPAPPAVWYTARRISSMSETGVSSVPAGREVTKVSETEVLYNGKSFTVKPGDLTSDMMVVADLLTKQDAAGALEQKERESAVAAMEQANNAAVKAHAEDKKAERRQQAAAAIESIDRQIVSLREKIKHERDAELVASINNRISSRGAVIAKCEQAIAKLEAERLRLSSLQ
;
A
#
# COMPACT_ATOMS: atom_id res chain seq x y z
N MET A 1 29.85 20.71 0.03
CA MET A 1 29.45 19.41 0.60
C MET A 1 30.68 18.77 1.21
N ASN A 2 30.65 18.52 2.51
CA ASN A 2 31.79 17.93 3.23
C ASN A 2 31.87 16.42 2.93
N LEU A 3 33.09 15.88 2.86
CA LEU A 3 33.36 14.46 2.57
C LEU A 3 32.57 13.51 3.51
N SER A 4 32.35 13.95 4.76
CA SER A 4 31.55 13.24 5.76
C SER A 4 30.09 13.09 5.36
N SER A 5 29.50 14.05 4.65
CA SER A 5 28.09 13.98 4.23
C SER A 5 27.90 12.98 3.09
N ILE A 6 28.92 12.80 2.24
CA ILE A 6 28.88 11.84 1.14
C ILE A 6 28.92 10.40 1.68
N LEU A 7 29.74 10.17 2.71
CA LEU A 7 29.90 8.84 3.33
C LEU A 7 28.61 8.37 4.04
N VAL A 8 27.91 9.29 4.72
CA VAL A 8 26.64 8.98 5.40
C VAL A 8 25.53 8.65 4.40
N VAL A 9 25.46 9.38 3.28
CA VAL A 9 24.50 9.08 2.21
C VAL A 9 24.80 7.72 1.57
N PHE A 10 26.06 7.39 1.35
CA PHE A 10 26.46 6.09 0.80
C PHE A 10 26.08 4.93 1.72
N LEU A 11 26.27 5.08 3.04
CA LEU A 11 25.88 4.07 4.02
C LEU A 11 24.36 3.87 4.11
N LEU A 12 23.58 4.95 4.03
CA LEU A 12 22.12 4.86 4.04
C LEU A 12 21.57 4.19 2.76
N VAL A 13 22.16 4.48 1.61
CA VAL A 13 21.79 3.83 0.34
C VAL A 13 22.15 2.35 0.35
N ALA A 14 23.33 1.98 0.87
CA ALA A 14 23.75 0.59 1.00
C ALA A 14 22.84 -0.20 1.97
N ALA A 15 22.47 0.39 3.11
CA ALA A 15 21.55 -0.25 4.07
C ALA A 15 20.14 -0.43 3.50
N GLY A 16 19.64 0.55 2.74
CA GLY A 16 18.33 0.45 2.07
C GLY A 16 18.30 -0.63 0.99
N LEU A 17 19.39 -0.79 0.23
CA LEU A 17 19.51 -1.83 -0.80
C LEU A 17 19.50 -3.25 -0.20
N VAL A 18 20.19 -3.46 0.92
CA VAL A 18 20.20 -4.76 1.61
C VAL A 18 18.82 -5.13 2.17
N TYR A 19 18.04 -4.15 2.62
CA TYR A 19 16.68 -4.37 3.12
C TYR A 19 15.69 -4.78 2.01
N VAL A 20 15.83 -4.20 0.82
CA VAL A 20 14.98 -4.51 -0.35
C VAL A 20 15.27 -5.91 -0.90
N PHE A 21 16.52 -6.39 -0.83
CA PHE A 21 16.88 -7.73 -1.31
C PHE A 21 16.46 -8.88 -0.36
N GLN A 22 16.09 -8.60 0.89
CA GLN A 22 15.58 -9.61 1.83
C GLN A 22 14.07 -9.88 1.70
N GLN A 23 13.30 -9.04 0.99
CA GLN A 23 11.89 -9.31 0.72
C GLN A 23 11.73 -10.09 -0.58
N LYS A 24 12.02 -11.39 -0.54
CA LYS A 24 11.64 -12.31 -1.61
C LYS A 24 10.16 -12.71 -1.43
N PRO A 25 9.30 -12.55 -2.45
CA PRO A 25 7.89 -12.91 -2.34
C PRO A 25 7.74 -14.42 -2.52
N GLU A 26 7.20 -15.12 -1.52
CA GLU A 26 6.59 -16.43 -1.74
C GLU A 26 5.27 -16.24 -2.47
N SER A 27 5.16 -16.84 -3.66
CA SER A 27 3.92 -16.89 -4.42
C SER A 27 3.79 -18.24 -5.15
N LYS A 28 2.55 -18.74 -5.09
CA LYS A 28 1.91 -19.86 -5.82
C LYS A 28 2.03 -21.24 -5.15
N GLU A 29 0.99 -22.09 -5.11
CA GLU A 29 -0.09 -22.26 -6.07
C GLU A 29 -1.30 -23.05 -5.50
N THR A 30 -2.48 -22.78 -6.05
CA THR A 30 -3.79 -23.42 -5.85
C THR A 30 -3.85 -24.88 -6.30
N SER A 31 -4.63 -25.74 -5.61
CA SER A 31 -5.42 -26.79 -6.28
C SER A 31 -6.64 -27.27 -5.47
N LYS A 32 -7.82 -27.26 -6.13
CA LYS A 32 -9.03 -28.07 -5.90
C LYS A 32 -9.31 -28.79 -7.24
N PRO A 33 -10.24 -29.75 -7.38
CA PRO A 33 -10.95 -30.64 -6.43
C PRO A 33 -10.92 -32.12 -6.90
N LYS A 34 -11.49 -33.08 -6.15
CA LYS A 34 -11.86 -34.40 -6.72
C LYS A 34 -13.16 -34.98 -6.16
N LYS A 35 -14.13 -35.10 -7.08
CA LYS A 35 -15.39 -35.87 -7.05
C LYS A 35 -15.07 -37.36 -7.18
N THR A 36 -15.70 -38.25 -6.43
CA THR A 36 -15.99 -39.66 -6.84
C THR A 36 -17.13 -40.19 -5.95
N VAL A 37 -18.39 -40.16 -6.42
CA VAL A 37 -19.16 -41.23 -7.09
C VAL A 37 -19.87 -42.18 -6.12
N VAL A 38 -21.19 -42.17 -6.30
CA VAL A 38 -22.26 -43.02 -5.77
C VAL A 38 -22.01 -44.51 -6.05
N LYS A 39 -22.40 -45.39 -5.11
CA LYS A 39 -22.89 -46.73 -5.45
C LYS A 39 -24.15 -47.06 -4.65
N LYS A 40 -25.26 -47.08 -5.37
CA LYS A 40 -26.55 -47.70 -5.05
C LYS A 40 -26.45 -49.20 -5.44
N VAL A 41 -27.27 -50.05 -4.82
CA VAL A 41 -27.85 -51.35 -5.27
C VAL A 41 -28.23 -52.09 -3.98
N ALA A 42 -29.51 -52.13 -3.59
CA ALA A 42 -30.63 -52.99 -4.05
C ALA A 42 -30.87 -54.04 -2.94
N GLU A 43 -32.10 -54.14 -2.39
CA GLU A 43 -33.03 -55.29 -2.57
C GLU A 43 -32.47 -56.58 -1.95
N ASP A 44 -33.19 -57.44 -1.23
CA ASP A 44 -34.60 -57.70 -1.00
C ASP A 44 -34.63 -58.77 0.12
N GLU A 45 -35.81 -59.31 0.44
CA GLU A 45 -36.09 -60.52 1.24
C GLU A 45 -36.20 -60.38 2.77
N LEU A 46 -37.44 -60.07 3.17
CA LEU A 46 -38.09 -60.68 4.34
C LEU A 46 -38.21 -62.21 4.18
N PRO A 47 -37.97 -62.99 5.25
CA PRO A 47 -38.63 -64.27 5.46
C PRO A 47 -39.66 -64.19 6.63
N PRO A 48 -40.55 -65.19 6.76
CA PRO A 48 -41.98 -64.98 6.98
C PRO A 48 -42.40 -64.93 8.46
N LEU A 49 -43.51 -64.24 8.71
CA LEU A 49 -44.32 -64.33 9.93
C LEU A 49 -44.98 -65.72 10.06
N PRO A 50 -44.93 -66.38 11.23
CA PRO A 50 -45.93 -67.34 11.64
C PRO A 50 -46.90 -66.75 12.69
N VAL A 51 -48.12 -67.28 12.66
CA VAL A 51 -49.40 -66.71 13.13
C VAL A 51 -49.73 -67.14 14.61
N PRO A 52 -50.93 -66.89 15.19
CA PRO A 52 -51.18 -66.00 16.33
C PRO A 52 -51.57 -66.71 17.65
N SER A 53 -51.57 -65.96 18.78
CA SER A 53 -52.50 -66.04 19.95
C SER A 53 -51.81 -65.54 21.24
N PRO A 54 -52.53 -65.15 22.31
CA PRO A 54 -53.87 -64.59 22.45
C PRO A 54 -53.84 -63.19 23.14
N ALA A 55 -54.96 -62.48 23.11
CA ALA A 55 -55.12 -61.17 23.75
C ALA A 55 -54.90 -61.20 25.28
N LEU A 56 -54.06 -60.30 25.78
CA LEU A 56 -54.04 -59.84 27.17
C LEU A 56 -54.02 -58.29 27.18
N PRO A 57 -54.59 -57.66 28.21
CA PRO A 57 -55.17 -56.32 28.11
C PRO A 57 -54.13 -55.19 28.07
N GLU A 58 -54.57 -54.09 27.45
CA GLU A 58 -53.92 -52.80 27.26
C GLU A 58 -53.11 -52.33 28.48
N PRO A 59 -51.77 -52.17 28.39
CA PRO A 59 -51.02 -51.41 29.38
C PRO A 59 -51.20 -49.91 29.11
N ALA A 60 -51.45 -49.17 30.19
CA ALA A 60 -51.62 -47.72 30.21
C ALA A 60 -50.56 -46.97 29.39
N PRO A 61 -50.90 -45.83 28.76
CA PRO A 61 -49.94 -45.06 27.99
C PRO A 61 -48.77 -44.63 28.89
N GLU A 62 -47.58 -45.16 28.60
CA GLU A 62 -46.34 -44.69 29.19
C GLU A 62 -46.13 -43.22 28.81
N PRO A 63 -45.62 -42.37 29.72
CA PRO A 63 -45.32 -40.99 29.40
C PRO A 63 -44.27 -40.96 28.30
N VAL A 64 -44.64 -40.39 27.14
CA VAL A 64 -43.72 -40.11 26.05
C VAL A 64 -42.61 -39.22 26.61
N VAL A 65 -41.44 -39.79 26.87
CA VAL A 65 -40.24 -39.03 27.19
C VAL A 65 -39.95 -38.20 25.95
N ALA A 66 -40.29 -36.91 26.02
CA ALA A 66 -39.96 -35.96 24.97
C ALA A 66 -38.46 -36.06 24.68
N ALA A 67 -38.13 -36.33 23.42
CA ALA A 67 -36.75 -36.30 22.95
C ALA A 67 -36.10 -34.98 23.42
N PRO A 68 -34.86 -34.99 23.94
CA PRO A 68 -34.19 -33.77 24.35
C PRO A 68 -34.15 -32.83 23.15
N ALA A 69 -34.76 -31.65 23.32
CA ALA A 69 -34.73 -30.61 22.31
C ALA A 69 -33.28 -30.36 21.87
N PRO A 70 -33.01 -30.12 20.57
CA PRO A 70 -31.66 -29.80 20.12
C PRO A 70 -31.12 -28.60 20.93
N PRO A 71 -29.82 -28.58 21.24
CA PRO A 71 -29.23 -27.51 22.02
C PRO A 71 -29.56 -26.16 21.38
N ALA A 72 -30.18 -25.26 22.13
CA ALA A 72 -30.52 -23.94 21.65
C ALA A 72 -29.22 -23.20 21.28
N VAL A 73 -29.03 -22.91 20.00
CA VAL A 73 -27.92 -22.09 19.50
C VAL A 73 -28.24 -20.62 19.81
N TRP A 74 -27.31 -19.92 20.44
CA TRP A 74 -27.47 -18.52 20.84
C TRP A 74 -26.50 -17.62 20.08
N TYR A 75 -26.99 -16.44 19.72
CA TYR A 75 -26.22 -15.40 19.05
C TYR A 75 -26.25 -14.12 19.85
N THR A 76 -25.21 -13.30 19.73
CA THR A 76 -25.19 -11.96 20.30
C THR A 76 -26.08 -11.02 19.49
N ALA A 77 -27.10 -10.42 20.12
CA ALA A 77 -27.94 -9.41 19.49
C ALA A 77 -27.24 -8.04 19.42
N ARG A 78 -26.30 -7.79 20.33
CA ARG A 78 -25.48 -6.56 20.39
C ARG A 78 -24.04 -6.91 20.77
N ARG A 79 -23.13 -5.94 20.62
CA ARG A 79 -21.73 -6.11 21.04
C ARG A 79 -21.67 -6.25 22.56
N ILE A 80 -20.97 -7.26 23.03
CA ILE A 80 -20.74 -7.50 24.46
C ILE A 80 -19.28 -7.21 24.73
N SER A 81 -18.97 -6.33 25.67
CA SER A 81 -17.60 -5.96 26.01
C SER A 81 -17.34 -6.14 27.50
N SER A 82 -16.18 -6.69 27.82
CA SER A 82 -15.67 -6.82 29.19
C SER A 82 -14.33 -6.11 29.28
N MET A 83 -14.16 -5.31 30.34
CA MET A 83 -12.90 -4.66 30.68
C MET A 83 -12.15 -5.54 31.66
N SER A 84 -10.90 -5.86 31.34
CA SER A 84 -9.97 -6.58 32.23
C SER A 84 -8.76 -5.70 32.54
N GLU A 85 -7.94 -6.10 33.52
CA GLU A 85 -6.67 -5.43 33.82
C GLU A 85 -5.73 -5.38 32.59
N THR A 86 -5.86 -6.35 31.68
CA THR A 86 -5.05 -6.45 30.45
C THR A 86 -5.65 -5.70 29.24
N GLY A 87 -6.82 -5.07 29.40
CA GLY A 87 -7.51 -4.32 28.35
C GLY A 87 -8.94 -4.78 28.07
N VAL A 88 -9.51 -4.28 26.96
CA VAL A 88 -10.91 -4.55 26.56
C VAL A 88 -10.98 -5.81 25.69
N SER A 89 -11.76 -6.79 26.14
CA SER A 89 -12.19 -7.91 25.29
C SER A 89 -13.64 -7.68 24.85
N SER A 90 -13.99 -8.01 23.61
CA SER A 90 -15.39 -7.90 23.17
C SER A 90 -15.80 -8.97 22.19
N VAL A 91 -17.06 -9.37 22.29
CA VAL A 91 -17.79 -10.20 21.34
C VAL A 91 -18.56 -9.28 20.38
N PRO A 92 -18.30 -9.33 19.07
CA PRO A 92 -19.09 -8.62 18.08
C PRO A 92 -20.56 -9.06 18.13
N ALA A 93 -21.47 -8.18 17.68
CA ALA A 93 -22.87 -8.56 17.50
C ALA A 93 -23.00 -9.52 16.31
N GLY A 94 -23.94 -10.46 16.35
CA GLY A 94 -24.20 -11.46 15.31
C GLY A 94 -23.31 -12.69 15.39
N ARG A 95 -22.62 -12.92 16.52
CA ARG A 95 -21.72 -14.06 16.72
C ARG A 95 -22.38 -15.15 17.54
N GLU A 96 -22.13 -16.38 17.13
CA GLU A 96 -22.54 -17.56 17.89
C GLU A 96 -21.76 -17.63 19.21
N VAL A 97 -22.47 -17.93 20.29
CA VAL A 97 -21.92 -18.04 21.64
C VAL A 97 -22.51 -19.23 22.38
N THR A 98 -21.73 -19.82 23.29
CA THR A 98 -22.21 -20.90 24.14
C THR A 98 -22.77 -20.29 25.43
N LYS A 99 -24.07 -20.46 25.67
CA LYS A 99 -24.71 -20.00 26.90
C LYS A 99 -24.33 -20.92 28.06
N VAL A 100 -23.65 -20.38 29.07
CA VAL A 100 -23.21 -21.14 30.27
C VAL A 100 -24.22 -20.97 31.39
N SER A 101 -24.74 -19.76 31.56
CA SER A 101 -25.77 -19.43 32.53
C SER A 101 -26.71 -18.35 31.98
N GLU A 102 -27.69 -17.89 32.76
CA GLU A 102 -28.53 -16.77 32.36
C GLU A 102 -27.77 -15.44 32.22
N THR A 103 -26.65 -15.32 32.93
CA THR A 103 -25.85 -14.09 33.02
C THR A 103 -24.46 -14.24 32.42
N GLU A 104 -24.12 -15.39 31.84
CA GLU A 104 -22.76 -15.70 31.39
C GLU A 104 -22.72 -16.50 30.09
N VAL A 105 -21.85 -16.10 29.18
CA VAL A 105 -21.58 -16.80 27.91
C VAL A 105 -20.11 -17.01 27.65
N LEU A 106 -19.79 -18.07 26.92
CA LEU A 106 -18.45 -18.37 26.42
C LEU A 106 -18.34 -17.98 24.94
N TYR A 107 -17.28 -17.23 24.63
CA TYR A 107 -16.88 -16.92 23.25
C TYR A 107 -15.36 -17.03 23.13
N ASN A 108 -14.87 -17.86 22.19
CA ASN A 108 -13.44 -18.15 22.00
C ASN A 108 -12.71 -18.54 23.30
N GLY A 109 -13.36 -19.33 24.15
CA GLY A 109 -12.81 -19.79 25.43
C GLY A 109 -12.75 -18.72 26.53
N LYS A 110 -13.28 -17.52 26.30
CA LYS A 110 -13.39 -16.45 27.31
C LYS A 110 -14.83 -16.28 27.76
N SER A 111 -15.01 -16.02 29.05
CA SER A 111 -16.32 -15.76 29.63
C SER A 111 -16.68 -14.28 29.56
N PHE A 112 -17.96 -14.00 29.26
CA PHE A 112 -18.53 -12.67 29.20
C PHE A 112 -19.84 -12.62 29.98
N THR A 113 -19.99 -11.60 30.83
CA THR A 113 -21.26 -11.32 31.49
C THR A 113 -22.27 -10.74 30.50
N VAL A 114 -23.48 -11.26 30.50
CA VAL A 114 -24.58 -10.85 29.60
C VAL A 114 -25.79 -10.38 30.39
N LYS A 115 -26.54 -9.45 29.83
CA LYS A 115 -27.81 -8.95 30.36
C LYS A 115 -28.98 -9.53 29.55
N PRO A 116 -30.20 -9.47 30.09
CA PRO A 116 -31.40 -9.76 29.30
C PRO A 116 -31.40 -8.97 27.99
N GLY A 117 -31.66 -9.66 26.87
CA GLY A 117 -31.66 -9.10 25.53
C GLY A 117 -30.28 -8.89 24.88
N ASP A 118 -29.17 -9.31 25.51
CA ASP A 118 -27.85 -9.40 24.82
C ASP A 118 -27.79 -10.56 23.84
N LEU A 119 -28.62 -11.59 24.05
CA LEU A 119 -28.65 -12.81 23.27
C LEU A 119 -29.98 -12.94 22.53
N THR A 120 -29.91 -13.53 21.35
CA THR A 120 -31.06 -13.91 20.53
C THR A 120 -30.86 -15.32 20.00
N SER A 121 -31.96 -16.05 19.84
CA SER A 121 -32.02 -17.32 19.10
C SER A 121 -32.78 -17.17 17.76
N ASP A 122 -33.30 -15.97 17.48
CA ASP A 122 -34.03 -15.66 16.25
C ASP A 122 -33.06 -15.38 15.10
N MET A 123 -33.07 -16.28 14.11
CA MET A 123 -32.25 -16.19 12.91
C MET A 123 -32.57 -14.99 12.02
N MET A 124 -33.81 -14.50 12.03
CA MET A 124 -34.19 -13.32 11.24
C MET A 124 -33.53 -12.06 11.79
N VAL A 125 -33.46 -11.94 13.13
CA VAL A 125 -32.77 -10.84 13.81
C VAL A 125 -31.27 -10.89 13.53
N VAL A 126 -30.67 -12.08 13.55
CA VAL A 126 -29.23 -12.26 13.23
C VAL A 126 -28.95 -11.91 11.77
N ALA A 127 -29.80 -12.35 10.84
CA ALA A 127 -29.64 -12.07 9.41
C ALA A 127 -29.73 -10.56 9.10
N ASP A 128 -30.72 -9.86 9.67
CA ASP A 128 -30.86 -8.40 9.51
C ASP A 128 -29.64 -7.65 10.10
N LEU A 129 -29.17 -8.07 11.28
CA LEU A 129 -27.99 -7.50 11.92
C LEU A 129 -26.73 -7.65 11.05
N LEU A 130 -26.48 -8.85 10.52
CA LEU A 130 -25.34 -9.11 9.64
C LEU A 130 -25.44 -8.31 8.34
N THR A 131 -26.64 -8.23 7.75
CA THR A 131 -26.89 -7.42 6.54
C THR A 131 -26.57 -5.95 6.78
N LYS A 132 -26.96 -5.39 7.93
CA LYS A 132 -26.65 -4.01 8.32
C LYS A 132 -25.16 -3.80 8.56
N GLN A 133 -24.47 -4.78 9.16
CA GLN A 133 -23.02 -4.72 9.35
C GLN A 133 -22.26 -4.74 8.02
N ASP A 134 -22.66 -5.61 7.10
CA ASP A 134 -22.06 -5.70 5.77
C ASP A 134 -22.26 -4.41 4.98
N ALA A 135 -23.47 -3.84 5.02
CA ALA A 135 -23.77 -2.56 4.38
C ALA A 135 -22.94 -1.41 4.97
N ALA A 136 -22.81 -1.33 6.30
CA ALA A 136 -21.98 -0.33 6.96
C ALA A 136 -20.50 -0.51 6.63
N GLY A 137 -20.00 -1.74 6.62
CA GLY A 137 -18.63 -2.06 6.22
C GLY A 137 -18.33 -1.70 4.77
N ALA A 138 -19.25 -1.98 3.85
CA ALA A 138 -19.11 -1.62 2.44
C ALA A 138 -19.08 -0.10 2.22
N LEU A 139 -19.91 0.66 2.95
CA LEU A 139 -19.90 2.12 2.91
C LEU A 139 -18.58 2.69 3.42
N GLU A 140 -18.12 2.23 4.59
CA GLU A 140 -16.86 2.67 5.18
C GLU A 140 -15.67 2.32 4.27
N GLN A 141 -15.67 1.12 3.66
CA GLN A 141 -14.64 0.73 2.72
C GLN A 141 -14.64 1.62 1.48
N LYS A 142 -15.81 1.93 0.91
CA LYS A 142 -15.92 2.85 -0.23
C LYS A 142 -15.45 4.27 0.12
N GLU A 143 -15.74 4.76 1.32
CA GLU A 143 -15.24 6.06 1.80
C GLU A 143 -13.72 6.04 1.95
N ARG A 144 -13.15 4.98 2.54
CA ARG A 144 -11.70 4.81 2.66
C ARG A 144 -11.02 4.73 1.30
N GLU A 145 -11.56 3.96 0.36
CA GLU A 145 -11.03 3.84 -1.00
C GLU A 145 -11.07 5.18 -1.74
N SER A 146 -12.17 5.94 -1.61
CA SER A 146 -12.26 7.26 -2.24
C SER A 146 -11.32 8.28 -1.59
N ALA A 147 -11.11 8.23 -0.27
CA ALA A 147 -10.13 9.07 0.42
C ALA A 147 -8.69 8.73 0.02
N VAL A 148 -8.36 7.44 -0.10
CA VAL A 148 -7.03 6.99 -0.56
C VAL A 148 -6.80 7.42 -2.01
N ALA A 149 -7.77 7.24 -2.90
CA ALA A 149 -7.66 7.66 -4.30
C ALA A 149 -7.48 9.19 -4.43
N ALA A 150 -8.22 9.98 -3.63
CA ALA A 150 -8.06 11.43 -3.61
C ALA A 150 -6.67 11.86 -3.10
N MET A 151 -6.17 11.20 -2.05
CA MET A 151 -4.82 11.43 -1.53
C MET A 151 -3.74 11.07 -2.56
N GLU A 152 -3.87 9.93 -3.24
CA GLU A 152 -2.94 9.51 -4.28
C GLU A 152 -2.95 10.48 -5.46
N GLN A 153 -4.12 10.95 -5.89
CA GLN A 153 -4.24 11.96 -6.94
C GLN A 153 -3.57 13.28 -6.54
N ALA A 154 -3.77 13.74 -5.30
CA ALA A 154 -3.14 14.95 -4.80
C ALA A 154 -1.61 14.80 -4.72
N ASN A 155 -1.11 13.64 -4.27
CA ASN A 155 0.32 13.37 -4.21
C ASN A 155 0.95 13.33 -5.61
N ASN A 156 0.29 12.65 -6.56
CA ASN A 156 0.74 12.60 -7.95
C ASN A 156 0.76 13.99 -8.61
N ALA A 157 -0.22 14.85 -8.30
CA ALA A 157 -0.22 16.23 -8.76
C ALA A 157 0.93 17.04 -8.15
N ALA A 158 1.18 16.89 -6.85
CA ALA A 158 2.27 17.58 -6.15
C ALA A 158 3.67 17.16 -6.69
N VAL A 159 3.88 15.85 -6.93
CA VAL A 159 5.12 15.34 -7.51
C VAL A 159 5.35 15.91 -8.91
N LYS A 160 4.31 15.98 -9.74
CA LYS A 160 4.40 16.59 -11.08
C LYS A 160 4.73 18.07 -11.00
N ALA A 161 4.04 18.83 -10.16
CA ALA A 161 4.31 20.25 -9.96
C ALA A 161 5.76 20.50 -9.52
N HIS A 162 6.25 19.76 -8.52
CA HIS A 162 7.63 19.88 -8.07
C HIS A 162 8.65 19.48 -9.15
N ALA A 163 8.33 18.49 -10.00
CA ALA A 163 9.19 18.12 -11.12
C ALA A 163 9.25 19.22 -12.20
N GLU A 164 8.13 19.90 -12.46
CA GLU A 164 8.06 21.03 -13.38
C GLU A 164 8.81 22.25 -12.84
N ASP A 165 8.65 22.56 -11.54
CA ASP A 165 9.37 23.65 -10.87
C ASP A 165 10.89 23.43 -10.94
N LYS A 166 11.35 22.21 -10.64
CA LYS A 166 12.77 21.85 -10.74
C LYS A 166 13.30 21.92 -12.17
N LYS A 167 12.47 21.61 -13.17
CA LYS A 167 12.83 21.76 -14.58
C LYS A 167 12.92 23.24 -14.96
N ALA A 168 12.00 24.07 -14.48
CA ALA A 168 12.02 25.52 -14.69
C ALA A 168 13.26 26.16 -14.05
N GLU A 169 13.60 25.77 -12.82
CA GLU A 169 14.81 26.24 -12.12
C GLU A 169 16.08 25.88 -12.89
N ARG A 170 16.20 24.64 -13.38
CA ARG A 170 17.34 24.22 -14.21
C ARG A 170 17.45 25.04 -15.51
N ARG A 171 16.32 25.38 -16.14
CA ARG A 171 16.30 26.23 -17.33
C ARG A 171 16.76 27.66 -17.02
N GLN A 172 16.34 28.21 -15.88
CA GLN A 172 16.79 29.53 -15.42
C GLN A 172 18.29 29.53 -15.12
N GLN A 173 18.80 28.50 -14.43
CA GLN A 173 20.22 28.35 -14.16
C GLN A 173 21.03 28.22 -15.46
N ALA A 174 20.55 27.43 -16.42
CA ALA A 174 21.19 27.33 -17.75
C ALA A 174 21.18 28.67 -18.50
N ALA A 175 20.08 29.42 -18.45
CA ALA A 175 19.99 30.75 -19.07
C ALA A 175 20.97 31.75 -18.44
N ALA A 176 21.05 31.80 -17.12
CA ALA A 176 21.99 32.66 -16.41
C ALA A 176 23.46 32.28 -16.69
N ALA A 177 23.76 30.99 -16.80
CA ALA A 177 25.09 30.50 -17.19
C ALA A 177 25.44 30.90 -18.63
N ILE A 178 24.51 30.79 -19.57
CA ILE A 178 24.69 31.26 -20.96
C ILE A 178 24.99 32.76 -20.99
N GLU A 179 24.24 33.58 -20.26
CA GLU A 179 24.46 35.04 -20.20
C GLU A 179 25.85 35.37 -19.63
N SER A 180 26.30 34.63 -18.60
CA SER A 180 27.65 34.75 -18.05
C SER A 180 28.72 34.41 -19.09
N ILE A 181 28.53 33.30 -19.82
CA ILE A 181 29.44 32.88 -20.90
C ILE A 181 29.49 33.94 -22.01
N ASP A 182 28.35 34.48 -22.43
CA ASP A 182 28.28 35.52 -23.47
C ASP A 182 29.06 36.77 -23.04
N ARG A 183 28.95 37.20 -21.77
CA ARG A 183 29.77 38.29 -21.21
C ARG A 183 31.27 38.00 -21.27
N GLN A 184 31.68 36.78 -20.92
CA GLN A 184 33.08 36.37 -20.97
C GLN A 184 33.62 36.37 -22.40
N ILE A 185 32.84 35.88 -23.37
CA ILE A 185 33.21 35.89 -24.79
C ILE A 185 33.42 37.33 -25.28
N VAL A 186 32.51 38.26 -24.94
CA VAL A 186 32.65 39.67 -25.31
C VAL A 186 33.95 40.26 -24.74
N SER A 187 34.21 40.06 -23.45
CA SER A 187 35.44 40.55 -22.80
C SER A 187 36.72 39.98 -23.44
N LEU A 188 36.73 38.68 -23.80
CA LEU A 188 37.87 38.06 -24.49
C LEU A 188 38.05 38.61 -25.91
N ARG A 189 36.96 38.89 -26.63
CA ARG A 189 37.01 39.51 -27.97
C ARG A 189 37.55 40.93 -27.91
N GLU A 190 37.17 41.72 -26.91
CA GLU A 190 37.73 43.05 -26.68
C GLU A 190 39.24 42.97 -26.36
N LYS A 191 39.64 41.99 -25.54
CA LYS A 191 41.07 41.75 -25.26
C LYS A 191 41.85 41.37 -26.51
N ILE A 192 41.31 40.49 -27.36
CA ILE A 192 41.93 40.15 -28.65
C ILE A 192 42.09 41.40 -29.51
N LYS A 193 41.06 42.25 -29.59
CA LYS A 193 41.13 43.51 -30.35
C LYS A 193 42.26 44.40 -29.82
N HIS A 194 42.33 44.60 -28.50
CA HIS A 194 43.38 45.41 -27.89
C HIS A 194 44.79 44.87 -28.16
N GLU A 195 44.97 43.55 -28.06
CA GLU A 195 46.25 42.90 -28.35
C GLU A 195 46.65 42.99 -29.83
N ARG A 196 45.68 42.87 -30.75
CA ARG A 196 45.90 43.05 -32.20
C ARG A 196 46.25 44.49 -32.54
N ASP A 197 45.57 45.46 -31.94
CA ASP A 197 45.88 46.89 -32.12
C ASP A 197 47.30 47.20 -31.62
N ALA A 198 47.69 46.63 -30.46
CA ALA A 198 49.03 46.78 -29.92
C ALA A 198 50.11 46.08 -30.76
N GLU A 199 49.79 44.92 -31.36
CA GLU A 199 50.67 44.22 -32.30
C GLU A 199 50.86 45.02 -33.60
N LEU A 200 49.80 45.63 -34.13
CA LEU A 200 49.88 46.52 -35.29
C LEU A 200 50.79 47.72 -35.01
N VAL A 201 50.64 48.36 -33.86
CA VAL A 201 51.52 49.46 -33.43
C VAL A 201 52.97 49.00 -33.26
N ALA A 202 53.21 47.81 -32.71
CA ALA A 202 54.56 47.26 -32.60
C ALA A 202 55.19 46.99 -33.97
N SER A 203 54.41 46.45 -34.91
CA SER A 203 54.80 46.18 -36.29
C SER A 203 55.18 47.47 -37.03
N ILE A 204 54.36 48.51 -36.92
CA ILE A 204 54.64 49.85 -37.50
C ILE A 204 55.97 50.41 -36.96
N ASN A 205 56.31 50.13 -35.70
CA ASN A 205 57.55 50.56 -35.06
C ASN A 205 58.73 49.59 -35.25
N ASN A 206 58.63 48.59 -36.14
CA ASN A 206 59.63 47.56 -36.38
C ASN A 206 60.07 46.79 -35.11
N ARG A 207 59.16 46.62 -34.14
CA ARG A 207 59.40 45.81 -32.93
C ARG A 207 58.77 44.42 -33.08
N ILE A 208 59.51 43.38 -32.69
CA ILE A 208 58.99 42.01 -32.66
C ILE A 208 57.99 41.88 -31.52
N SER A 209 56.78 41.38 -31.82
CA SER A 209 55.67 41.21 -30.85
C SER A 209 55.51 39.74 -30.46
N SER A 210 55.39 39.47 -29.15
CA SER A 210 55.04 38.14 -28.63
C SER A 210 53.54 37.99 -28.33
N ARG A 211 52.71 38.94 -28.79
CA ARG A 211 51.27 39.02 -28.44
C ARG A 211 50.40 37.97 -29.14
N GLY A 212 50.86 37.43 -30.28
CA GLY A 212 50.17 36.34 -30.99
C GLY A 212 49.86 35.11 -30.11
N ALA A 213 50.74 34.78 -29.16
CA ALA A 213 50.49 33.68 -28.21
C ALA A 213 49.35 33.98 -27.23
N VAL A 214 49.15 35.25 -26.85
CA VAL A 214 48.05 35.70 -25.98
C VAL A 214 46.74 35.70 -26.76
N ILE A 215 46.76 36.16 -28.02
CA ILE A 215 45.61 36.12 -28.94
C ILE A 215 45.14 34.67 -29.14
N ALA A 216 46.05 33.75 -29.48
CA ALA A 216 45.71 32.34 -29.67
C ALA A 216 45.12 31.68 -28.41
N LYS A 217 45.62 32.03 -27.21
CA LYS A 217 45.04 31.57 -25.94
C LYS A 217 43.63 32.10 -25.71
N CYS A 218 43.37 33.37 -26.05
CA CYS A 218 42.04 33.96 -25.94
C CYS A 218 41.06 33.33 -26.95
N GLU A 219 41.50 33.09 -28.19
CA GLU A 219 40.70 32.40 -29.23
C GLU A 219 40.36 30.97 -28.81
N GLN A 220 41.32 30.22 -28.23
CA GLN A 220 41.06 28.89 -27.70
C GLN A 220 40.07 28.93 -26.51
N ALA A 221 40.15 29.95 -25.65
CA ALA A 221 39.21 30.11 -24.53
C ALA A 221 37.79 30.42 -25.03
N ILE A 222 37.64 31.27 -26.06
CA ILE A 222 36.36 31.55 -26.71
C ILE A 222 35.76 30.27 -27.30
N ALA A 223 36.55 29.47 -28.04
CA ALA A 223 36.06 28.23 -28.63
C ALA A 223 35.53 27.24 -27.57
N LYS A 224 36.18 27.16 -26.40
CA LYS A 224 35.71 26.33 -25.28
C LYS A 224 34.40 26.86 -24.69
N LEU A 225 34.29 28.17 -24.50
CA LEU A 225 33.09 28.83 -23.99
C LEU A 225 31.90 28.71 -24.97
N GLU A 226 32.15 28.83 -26.28
CA GLU A 226 31.13 28.63 -27.32
C GLU A 226 30.61 27.18 -27.35
N ALA A 227 31.49 26.19 -27.16
CA ALA A 227 31.10 24.79 -27.02
C ALA A 227 30.25 24.55 -25.75
N GLU A 228 30.60 25.17 -24.62
CA GLU A 228 29.82 25.07 -23.38
C GLU A 228 28.46 25.75 -23.50
N ARG A 229 28.40 26.91 -24.16
CA ARG A 229 27.15 27.62 -24.50
C ARG A 229 26.22 26.74 -25.34
N LEU A 230 26.74 26.09 -26.39
CA LEU A 230 25.98 25.14 -27.21
C LEU A 230 25.44 23.97 -26.39
N ARG A 231 26.27 23.40 -25.50
CA ARG A 231 25.85 22.33 -24.59
C ARG A 231 24.71 22.77 -23.67
N LEU A 232 24.82 23.95 -23.07
CA LEU A 232 23.78 24.50 -22.18
C LEU A 232 22.51 24.88 -22.92
N SER A 233 22.62 25.39 -24.16
CA SER A 233 21.47 25.71 -25.00
C SER A 233 20.70 24.44 -25.40
N SER A 234 21.38 23.31 -25.59
CA SER A 234 20.73 22.02 -25.86
C SER A 234 19.97 21.42 -24.66
N LEU A 235 20.19 21.95 -23.45
CA LEU A 235 19.56 21.49 -22.20
C LEU A 235 18.27 22.26 -21.84
N GLN A 236 17.93 23.33 -22.57
CA GLN A 236 16.74 24.16 -22.35
C GLN A 236 15.49 23.54 -23.00
#